data_AF-A0A7W4IY77-F1
#
_entry.id   AF-A0A7W4IY77-F1
#
_cell.length_a   1.000
_cell.length_b   1.000
_cell.length_c   1.000
_cell.angle_alpha   90.00
_cell.angle_beta   90.00
_cell.angle_gamma   90.00
#
_symmetry.space_group_name_H-M   'P 1'
#
loop_
_entity.id
_entity.type
_entity.pdbx_description
1 polymer ?
#
loop_
_entity_poly.entity_id
_entity_poly.type
_entity_poly.pdbx_seq_one_letter_code
_entity_poly.pdbx_strand_id
1 'polypeptide(L)'
;MASPFPDGAAAIARRFGVTVKTLRVYEEAGLIRPVRNGHGWRTYGQAECERLHLVLLLRRFGLTIARIAEMFAAGQPDLAAILDLQAEALAEQQAHITEALSLIGRARRHLREHGSIDRETLAAFARAEPARLRWTPALQALAARCFTPAQQRLLAGVAPSIETEWEAVHQELASIIDGPPDTPRARLLGAKTAELINRLTGGDPAMRTALTHFWQNGFSAPEIARSLPMDEKGWQFLGQAMAAHARAEKAR
;
A
#
# COMPACT_ATOMS: atom_id res chain seq x y z
N MET A 1 -18.85 -4.25 -42.59
CA MET A 1 -20.01 -5.16 -42.41
C MET A 1 -19.81 -5.91 -41.11
N ALA A 2 -20.65 -5.67 -40.09
CA ALA A 2 -20.61 -6.39 -38.82
C ALA A 2 -21.14 -7.83 -39.04
N SER A 3 -20.48 -8.83 -38.44
CA SER A 3 -20.78 -10.24 -38.65
C SER A 3 -22.24 -10.57 -38.29
N PRO A 4 -23.00 -11.29 -39.15
CA PRO A 4 -24.42 -11.54 -38.95
C PRO A 4 -24.74 -12.58 -37.85
N PHE A 5 -23.73 -13.12 -37.17
CA PHE A 5 -23.92 -14.08 -36.07
C PHE A 5 -23.22 -13.58 -34.80
N PRO A 6 -23.95 -13.35 -33.69
CA PRO A 6 -23.34 -13.00 -32.43
C PRO A 6 -22.44 -14.15 -31.96
N ASP A 7 -21.21 -13.81 -31.54
CA ASP A 7 -20.16 -14.78 -31.22
C ASP A 7 -20.67 -15.80 -30.19
N GLY A 8 -20.44 -17.09 -30.45
CA GLY A 8 -20.78 -18.15 -29.52
C GLY A 8 -19.91 -18.13 -28.25
N ALA A 9 -20.37 -18.81 -27.19
CA ALA A 9 -19.69 -18.80 -25.88
C ALA A 9 -18.19 -19.15 -25.95
N ALA A 10 -17.78 -20.09 -26.81
CA ALA A 10 -16.38 -20.47 -26.96
C ALA A 10 -15.53 -19.37 -27.61
N ALA A 11 -16.09 -18.65 -28.60
CA ALA A 11 -15.40 -17.54 -29.26
C ALA A 11 -15.23 -16.35 -28.31
N ILE A 12 -16.27 -16.01 -27.55
CA ILE A 12 -16.22 -14.96 -26.53
C ILE A 12 -15.25 -15.30 -25.42
N ALA A 13 -15.31 -16.54 -24.90
CA ALA A 13 -14.39 -17.01 -23.88
C ALA A 13 -12.93 -16.80 -24.30
N ARG A 14 -12.58 -17.22 -25.52
CA ARG A 14 -11.26 -17.02 -26.10
C ARG A 14 -10.90 -15.54 -26.27
N ARG A 15 -11.81 -14.73 -26.81
CA ARG A 15 -11.59 -13.29 -27.05
C ARG A 15 -11.30 -12.52 -25.78
N PHE A 16 -11.97 -12.85 -24.67
CA PHE A 16 -11.84 -12.16 -23.40
C PHE A 16 -10.88 -12.87 -22.42
N GLY A 17 -10.23 -13.96 -22.84
CA GLY A 17 -9.29 -14.70 -21.99
C GLY A 17 -9.94 -15.34 -20.76
N VAL A 18 -11.21 -15.72 -20.86
CA VAL A 18 -11.97 -16.37 -19.78
C VAL A 18 -12.41 -17.77 -20.19
N THR A 19 -12.85 -18.57 -19.24
CA THR A 19 -13.44 -19.88 -19.55
C THR A 19 -14.91 -19.75 -19.89
N VAL A 20 -15.47 -20.71 -20.64
CA VAL A 20 -16.93 -20.80 -20.84
C VAL A 20 -17.66 -20.97 -19.49
N LYS A 21 -17.03 -21.63 -18.52
CA LYS A 21 -17.54 -21.72 -17.14
C LYS A 21 -17.66 -20.34 -16.49
N THR A 22 -16.65 -19.47 -16.66
CA THR A 22 -16.69 -18.09 -16.16
C THR A 22 -17.85 -17.29 -16.77
N LEU A 23 -18.12 -17.45 -18.07
CA LEU A 23 -19.28 -16.81 -18.71
C LEU A 23 -20.60 -17.28 -18.11
N ARG A 24 -20.73 -18.57 -17.76
CA ARG A 24 -21.93 -19.10 -17.07
C ARG A 24 -22.08 -18.52 -15.67
N VAL A 25 -20.98 -18.41 -14.91
CA VAL A 25 -20.99 -17.77 -13.60
C VAL A 25 -21.47 -16.31 -13.70
N TYR A 26 -21.02 -15.57 -14.71
CA TYR A 26 -21.46 -14.19 -14.91
C TYR A 26 -22.92 -14.09 -15.36
N GLU A 27 -23.40 -15.04 -16.17
CA GLU A 27 -24.81 -15.15 -16.53
C GLU A 27 -25.68 -15.47 -15.30
N GLU A 28 -25.28 -16.45 -14.50
CA GLU A 28 -25.96 -16.84 -13.25
C GLU A 28 -26.01 -15.69 -12.23
N ALA A 29 -24.94 -14.89 -12.15
CA ALA A 29 -24.89 -13.69 -11.33
C ALA A 29 -25.65 -12.49 -11.95
N GLY A 30 -26.29 -12.66 -13.11
CA GLY A 30 -27.05 -11.60 -13.79
C GLY A 30 -26.20 -10.48 -14.40
N LEU A 31 -24.88 -10.66 -14.47
CA LEU A 31 -23.92 -9.68 -14.98
C LEU A 31 -23.94 -9.57 -16.50
N ILE A 32 -24.21 -10.67 -17.19
CA ILE A 32 -24.39 -10.72 -18.64
C ILE A 32 -25.66 -11.52 -18.95
N ARG A 33 -26.33 -11.20 -20.05
CA ARG A 33 -27.60 -11.85 -20.43
C ARG A 33 -27.56 -12.25 -21.91
N PRO A 34 -26.78 -13.29 -22.27
CA PRO A 34 -26.69 -13.72 -23.65
C PRO A 34 -28.05 -14.17 -24.19
N VAL A 35 -28.35 -13.79 -25.44
CA VAL A 35 -29.52 -14.31 -26.15
C VAL A 35 -29.23 -15.73 -26.65
N ARG A 36 -30.28 -16.50 -26.91
CA ARG A 36 -30.16 -17.84 -27.49
C ARG A 36 -30.57 -17.81 -28.95
N ASN A 37 -29.78 -18.46 -29.81
CA ASN A 37 -30.13 -18.62 -31.22
C ASN A 37 -31.23 -19.68 -31.43
N GLY A 38 -31.70 -19.85 -32.66
CA GLY A 38 -32.75 -20.83 -33.01
C GLY A 38 -32.40 -22.30 -32.72
N HIS A 39 -31.14 -22.61 -32.42
CA HIS A 39 -30.68 -23.94 -32.00
C HIS A 39 -30.50 -24.05 -30.47
N GLY A 40 -30.85 -23.02 -29.70
CA GLY A 40 -30.76 -22.97 -28.24
C GLY A 40 -29.38 -22.60 -27.67
N TRP A 41 -28.41 -22.25 -28.52
CA TRP A 41 -27.04 -21.90 -28.13
C TRP A 41 -26.93 -20.44 -27.72
N ARG A 42 -26.09 -20.15 -26.72
CA ARG A 42 -25.79 -18.79 -26.27
C ARG A 42 -25.03 -18.02 -27.34
N THR A 43 -25.48 -16.81 -27.59
CA THR A 43 -24.88 -15.86 -28.51
C THR A 43 -24.78 -14.51 -27.81
N TYR A 44 -23.64 -13.85 -27.95
CA TYR A 44 -23.31 -12.62 -27.24
C TYR A 44 -23.23 -11.48 -28.24
N GLY A 45 -24.06 -10.46 -28.04
CA GLY A 45 -24.06 -9.25 -28.83
C GLY A 45 -23.01 -8.25 -28.33
N GLN A 46 -23.01 -7.07 -28.95
CA GLN A 46 -22.12 -5.97 -28.56
C GLN A 46 -22.34 -5.53 -27.11
N ALA A 47 -23.60 -5.42 -26.66
CA ALA A 47 -23.93 -5.02 -25.30
C ALA A 47 -23.38 -6.01 -24.26
N GLU A 48 -23.51 -7.33 -24.50
CA GLU A 48 -22.93 -8.33 -23.60
C GLU A 48 -21.40 -8.26 -23.59
N CYS A 49 -20.77 -7.96 -24.73
CA CYS A 49 -19.31 -7.80 -24.82
C CYS A 49 -18.81 -6.58 -24.05
N GLU A 50 -19.47 -5.43 -24.19
CA GLU A 50 -19.15 -4.20 -23.46
C GLU A 50 -19.33 -4.40 -21.95
N ARG A 51 -20.43 -5.05 -21.55
CA ARG A 51 -20.69 -5.37 -20.15
C ARG A 51 -19.71 -6.37 -19.58
N LEU A 52 -19.36 -7.41 -20.34
CA LEU A 52 -18.31 -8.37 -19.97
C LEU A 52 -16.97 -7.68 -19.78
N HIS A 53 -16.60 -6.75 -20.67
CA HIS A 53 -15.38 -5.97 -20.54
C HIS A 53 -15.34 -5.20 -19.21
N LEU A 54 -16.41 -4.48 -18.88
CA LEU A 54 -16.50 -3.72 -17.63
C LEU A 54 -16.44 -4.63 -16.40
N VAL A 55 -17.15 -5.76 -16.40
CA VAL A 55 -17.08 -6.75 -15.31
C VAL A 55 -15.64 -7.21 -15.10
N LEU A 56 -14.89 -7.49 -16.17
CA LEU A 56 -13.50 -7.94 -16.07
C LEU A 56 -12.56 -6.86 -15.53
N LEU A 57 -12.77 -5.59 -15.91
CA LEU A 57 -12.02 -4.47 -15.33
C LEU A 57 -12.28 -4.32 -13.83
N LEU A 58 -13.55 -4.35 -13.42
CA LEU A 58 -13.93 -4.27 -12.00
C LEU A 58 -13.38 -5.44 -11.18
N ARG A 59 -13.40 -6.66 -11.76
CA ARG A 59 -12.75 -7.84 -11.15
C ARG A 59 -11.25 -7.63 -10.98
N ARG A 60 -10.58 -6.95 -11.92
CA ARG A 60 -9.16 -6.63 -11.83
C ARG A 60 -8.85 -5.58 -10.76
N PHE A 61 -9.80 -4.70 -10.44
CA PHE A 61 -9.72 -3.77 -9.31
C PHE A 61 -10.03 -4.42 -7.95
N GLY A 62 -10.23 -5.74 -7.90
CA GLY A 62 -10.44 -6.47 -6.65
C GLY A 62 -11.91 -6.59 -6.22
N LEU A 63 -12.87 -6.05 -6.98
CA LEU A 63 -14.27 -6.19 -6.63
C LEU A 63 -14.75 -7.64 -6.79
N THR A 64 -15.63 -8.07 -5.89
CA THR A 64 -16.25 -9.40 -5.93
C THR A 64 -17.37 -9.45 -6.97
N ILE A 65 -17.68 -10.64 -7.49
CA ILE A 65 -18.81 -10.84 -8.44
C ILE A 65 -20.12 -10.36 -7.82
N ALA A 66 -20.34 -10.65 -6.53
CA ALA A 66 -21.52 -10.20 -5.80
C ALA A 66 -21.62 -8.67 -5.76
N ARG A 67 -20.52 -7.98 -5.42
CA ARG A 67 -20.50 -6.51 -5.38
C ARG A 67 -20.76 -5.89 -6.75
N ILE A 68 -20.17 -6.46 -7.80
CA ILE A 68 -20.40 -6.01 -9.18
C ILE A 68 -21.87 -6.24 -9.58
N ALA A 69 -22.49 -7.36 -9.15
CA ALA A 69 -23.90 -7.63 -9.43
C ALA A 69 -24.83 -6.64 -8.73
N GLU A 70 -24.57 -6.32 -7.46
CA GLU A 70 -25.29 -5.27 -6.71
C GLU A 70 -25.21 -3.92 -7.42
N MET A 71 -24.02 -3.54 -7.88
CA MET A 71 -23.80 -2.31 -8.64
C MET A 71 -24.69 -2.25 -9.88
N PHE A 72 -24.67 -3.31 -10.68
CA PHE A 72 -25.47 -3.38 -11.90
C PHE A 72 -26.98 -3.45 -11.65
N ALA A 73 -27.41 -4.01 -10.51
CA ALA A 73 -28.82 -4.08 -10.12
C ALA A 73 -29.35 -2.72 -9.62
N ALA A 74 -28.51 -1.93 -8.96
CA ALA A 74 -28.85 -0.59 -8.47
C ALA A 74 -28.88 0.50 -9.56
N GLY A 75 -28.48 0.18 -10.80
CA GLY A 75 -28.45 1.13 -11.93
C GLY A 75 -27.04 1.66 -12.22
N GLN A 76 -26.88 2.98 -12.28
CA GLN A 76 -25.56 3.66 -12.29
C GLN A 76 -25.19 4.05 -10.85
N PRO A 77 -24.62 3.14 -10.04
CA PRO A 77 -23.99 3.56 -8.81
C PRO A 77 -22.82 4.48 -9.13
N ASP A 78 -22.49 5.39 -8.21
CA ASP A 78 -21.30 6.22 -8.34
C ASP A 78 -20.06 5.32 -8.37
N LEU A 79 -19.57 5.08 -9.58
CA LEU A 79 -18.39 4.24 -9.83
C LEU A 79 -17.18 4.83 -9.11
N ALA A 80 -17.07 6.16 -9.00
CA ALA A 80 -15.98 6.79 -8.28
C ALA A 80 -16.05 6.42 -6.79
N ALA A 81 -17.19 6.64 -6.14
CA ALA A 81 -17.38 6.31 -4.73
C ALA A 81 -17.11 4.83 -4.42
N ILE A 82 -17.48 3.91 -5.32
CA ILE A 82 -17.22 2.48 -5.11
C ILE A 82 -15.75 2.13 -5.28
N LEU A 83 -15.08 2.71 -6.28
CA LEU A 83 -13.64 2.51 -6.46
C LEU A 83 -12.86 3.11 -5.29
N ASP A 84 -13.30 4.24 -4.74
CA ASP A 84 -12.70 4.86 -3.55
C ASP A 84 -12.84 3.93 -2.34
N LEU A 85 -14.05 3.47 -2.02
CA LEU A 85 -14.27 2.51 -0.92
C LEU A 85 -13.47 1.21 -1.10
N GLN A 86 -13.33 0.72 -2.33
CA GLN A 86 -12.52 -0.47 -2.61
C GLN A 86 -11.03 -0.19 -2.42
N ALA A 87 -10.55 1.00 -2.82
CA ALA A 87 -9.17 1.41 -2.62
C ALA A 87 -8.85 1.55 -1.12
N GLU A 88 -9.77 2.11 -0.34
CA GLU A 88 -9.67 2.19 1.13
C GLU A 88 -9.56 0.78 1.75
N ALA A 89 -10.47 -0.13 1.40
CA ALA A 89 -10.45 -1.49 1.90
C ALA A 89 -9.16 -2.24 1.54
N LEU A 90 -8.65 -2.08 0.31
CA LEU A 90 -7.38 -2.68 -0.12
C LEU A 90 -6.18 -2.07 0.60
N ALA A 91 -6.19 -0.76 0.87
CA ALA A 91 -5.14 -0.10 1.65
C ALA A 91 -5.12 -0.60 3.11
N GLU A 92 -6.29 -0.82 3.71
CA GLU A 92 -6.39 -1.45 5.04
C GLU A 92 -5.87 -2.89 5.04
N GLN A 93 -6.22 -3.68 4.03
CA GLN A 93 -5.71 -5.05 3.88
C GLN A 93 -4.19 -5.06 3.69
N GLN A 94 -3.66 -4.17 2.85
CA GLN A 94 -2.23 -4.01 2.66
C GLN A 94 -1.55 -3.67 3.99
N ALA A 95 -2.11 -2.73 4.75
CA ALA A 95 -1.58 -2.43 6.09
C ALA A 95 -1.58 -3.70 6.96
N HIS A 96 -2.69 -4.42 7.08
CA HIS A 96 -2.72 -5.63 7.90
C HIS A 96 -1.68 -6.69 7.48
N ILE A 97 -1.53 -6.94 6.17
CA ILE A 97 -0.54 -7.90 5.65
C ILE A 97 0.88 -7.46 5.98
N THR A 98 1.21 -6.19 5.75
CA THR A 98 2.55 -5.67 6.06
C THR A 98 2.82 -5.78 7.57
N GLU A 99 1.81 -5.68 8.44
CA GLU A 99 1.97 -5.79 9.90
C GLU A 99 2.33 -7.21 10.30
N ALA A 100 1.57 -8.18 9.77
CA ALA A 100 1.91 -9.58 9.93
C ALA A 100 3.33 -9.89 9.45
N LEU A 101 3.77 -9.32 8.32
CA LEU A 101 5.13 -9.52 7.80
C LEU A 101 6.22 -8.94 8.72
N SER A 102 6.04 -7.72 9.27
CA SER A 102 6.98 -7.15 10.25
C SER A 102 7.06 -7.99 11.53
N LEU A 103 5.90 -8.46 12.04
CA LEU A 103 5.84 -9.36 13.20
C LEU A 103 6.63 -10.65 12.96
N ILE A 104 6.42 -11.28 11.81
CA ILE A 104 7.18 -12.46 11.39
C ILE A 104 8.67 -12.14 11.27
N GLY A 105 9.02 -10.98 10.70
CA GLY A 105 10.40 -10.52 10.56
C GLY A 105 11.13 -10.39 11.90
N ARG A 106 10.47 -9.79 12.90
CA ARG A 106 10.99 -9.68 14.29
C ARG A 106 11.18 -11.04 14.94
N ALA A 107 10.17 -11.90 14.89
CA ALA A 107 10.27 -13.25 15.44
C ALA A 107 11.41 -14.06 14.79
N ARG A 108 11.57 -13.98 13.46
CA ARG A 108 12.67 -14.63 12.72
C ARG A 108 14.04 -14.06 13.07
N ARG A 109 14.16 -12.76 13.33
CA ARG A 109 15.41 -12.15 13.78
C ARG A 109 15.80 -12.66 15.16
N HIS A 110 14.87 -12.63 16.10
CA HIS A 110 15.09 -13.13 17.46
C HIS A 110 15.51 -14.61 17.46
N LEU A 111 14.85 -15.45 16.67
CA LEU A 111 15.24 -16.85 16.50
C LEU A 111 16.66 -17.03 15.94
N ARG A 112 17.11 -16.15 15.03
CA ARG A 112 18.49 -16.20 14.51
C ARG A 112 19.53 -15.78 15.54
N GLU A 113 19.21 -14.81 16.39
CA GLU A 113 20.13 -14.24 17.38
C GLU A 113 20.19 -15.08 18.66
N HIS A 114 19.08 -15.69 19.07
CA HIS A 114 18.95 -16.36 20.37
C HIS A 114 18.63 -17.86 20.28
N GLY A 115 18.34 -18.39 19.09
CA GLY A 115 18.09 -19.82 18.86
C GLY A 115 16.73 -20.35 19.31
N SER A 116 16.00 -19.61 20.16
CA SER A 116 14.65 -19.95 20.62
C SER A 116 13.80 -18.68 20.81
N ILE A 117 12.49 -18.84 20.94
CA ILE A 117 11.55 -17.77 21.30
C ILE A 117 10.51 -18.35 22.25
N ASP A 118 10.33 -17.74 23.42
CA ASP A 118 9.28 -18.16 24.35
C ASP A 118 7.92 -17.50 24.02
N ARG A 119 6.87 -17.99 24.67
CA ARG A 119 5.49 -17.53 24.43
C ARG A 119 5.27 -16.08 24.83
N GLU A 120 5.98 -15.59 25.84
CA GLU A 120 5.83 -14.23 26.35
C GLU A 120 6.47 -13.21 25.42
N THR A 121 7.66 -13.52 24.93
CA THR A 121 8.40 -12.75 23.92
C THR A 121 7.66 -12.73 22.58
N LEU A 122 7.12 -13.88 22.15
CA LEU A 122 6.29 -13.92 20.94
C LEU A 122 5.02 -13.06 21.09
N ALA A 123 4.35 -13.11 22.25
CA ALA A 123 3.20 -12.26 22.53
C ALA A 123 3.57 -10.78 22.66
N ALA A 124 4.76 -10.46 23.16
CA ALA A 124 5.29 -9.09 23.19
C ALA A 124 5.51 -8.55 21.78
N PHE A 125 6.05 -9.35 20.85
CA PHE A 125 6.12 -8.95 19.45
C PHE A 125 4.74 -8.71 18.85
N ALA A 126 3.79 -9.63 19.03
CA ALA A 126 2.41 -9.49 18.54
C ALA A 126 1.68 -8.23 19.04
N ARG A 127 1.99 -7.78 20.26
CA ARG A 127 1.40 -6.56 20.85
C ARG A 127 2.12 -5.28 20.46
N ALA A 128 3.38 -5.37 20.05
CA ALA A 128 4.15 -4.21 19.66
C ALA A 128 3.73 -3.77 18.26
N GLU A 129 3.03 -2.64 18.15
CA GLU A 129 2.68 -2.05 16.86
C GLU A 129 3.94 -1.84 16.00
N PRO A 130 3.95 -2.27 14.72
CA PRO A 130 5.07 -1.99 13.86
C PRO A 130 5.16 -0.48 13.62
N ALA A 131 6.33 0.09 13.90
CA ALA A 131 6.65 1.49 13.60
C ALA A 131 6.74 1.67 12.07
N ARG A 132 5.59 1.79 11.40
CA ARG A 132 5.50 2.12 9.97
C ARG A 132 4.32 3.05 9.67
N LEU A 133 4.34 3.65 8.48
CA LEU A 133 3.22 4.47 8.01
C LEU A 133 1.99 3.60 7.78
N ARG A 134 0.85 4.05 8.32
CA ARG A 134 -0.48 3.50 8.00
C ARG A 134 -1.14 4.40 6.97
N TRP A 135 -1.27 3.93 5.74
CA TRP A 135 -1.85 4.71 4.64
C TRP A 135 -3.37 4.84 4.77
N THR A 136 -3.82 5.78 5.59
CA THR A 136 -5.22 6.21 5.67
C THR A 136 -5.57 7.20 4.56
N PRO A 137 -6.86 7.42 4.23
CA PRO A 137 -7.27 8.46 3.28
C PRO A 137 -6.74 9.84 3.65
N ALA A 138 -6.69 10.17 4.95
CA ALA A 138 -6.12 11.43 5.43
C ALA A 138 -4.61 11.54 5.14
N LEU A 139 -3.84 10.46 5.34
CA LEU A 139 -2.42 10.44 5.04
C LEU A 139 -2.16 10.49 3.52
N GLN A 140 -3.00 9.81 2.72
CA GLN A 140 -2.96 9.87 1.26
C GLN A 140 -3.24 11.29 0.74
N ALA A 141 -4.27 11.96 1.27
CA ALA A 141 -4.58 13.35 0.94
C ALA A 141 -3.44 14.31 1.33
N LEU A 142 -2.81 14.08 2.49
CA LEU A 142 -1.62 14.85 2.89
C LEU A 142 -0.46 14.61 1.91
N ALA A 143 -0.18 13.36 1.55
CA ALA A 143 0.87 13.04 0.57
C ALA A 143 0.59 13.66 -0.81
N ALA A 144 -0.68 13.73 -1.24
CA ALA A 144 -1.08 14.41 -2.47
C ALA A 144 -0.87 15.92 -2.45
N ARG A 145 -0.94 16.54 -1.27
CA ARG A 145 -0.64 17.98 -1.07
C ARG A 145 0.86 18.26 -0.97
N CYS A 146 1.63 17.32 -0.40
CA CYS A 146 3.06 17.51 -0.16
C CYS A 146 3.95 17.10 -1.35
N PHE A 147 3.53 16.11 -2.14
CA PHE A 147 4.35 15.53 -3.20
C PHE A 147 3.69 15.64 -4.57
N THR A 148 4.48 15.97 -5.59
CA THR A 148 4.03 15.92 -6.99
C THR A 148 3.79 14.47 -7.45
N PRO A 149 3.01 14.24 -8.51
CA PRO A 149 2.81 12.89 -9.06
C PRO A 149 4.10 12.19 -9.53
N ALA A 150 5.14 12.96 -9.91
CA ALA A 150 6.45 12.41 -10.22
C ALA A 150 7.18 11.94 -8.95
N GLN A 151 7.15 12.76 -7.90
CA GLN A 151 7.76 12.43 -6.61
C GLN A 151 7.09 11.21 -5.95
N GLN A 152 5.75 11.12 -6.00
CA GLN A 152 5.01 9.97 -5.48
C GLN A 152 5.42 8.65 -6.16
N ARG A 153 5.60 8.67 -7.49
CA ARG A 153 6.06 7.48 -8.23
C ARG A 153 7.48 7.06 -7.81
N LEU A 154 8.38 8.03 -7.62
CA LEU A 154 9.73 7.75 -7.13
C LEU A 154 9.70 7.14 -5.72
N LEU A 155 8.95 7.76 -4.81
CA LEU A 155 8.79 7.26 -3.44
C LEU A 155 8.20 5.85 -3.42
N ALA A 156 7.17 5.57 -4.23
CA ALA A 156 6.56 4.24 -4.34
C ALA A 156 7.55 3.17 -4.84
N GLY A 157 8.53 3.54 -5.67
CA GLY A 157 9.58 2.63 -6.12
C GLY A 157 10.67 2.38 -5.08
N VAL A 158 11.04 3.40 -4.29
CA VAL A 158 12.17 3.32 -3.36
C VAL A 158 11.76 2.89 -1.96
N ALA A 159 10.63 3.37 -1.43
CA ALA A 159 10.23 3.14 -0.04
C ALA A 159 10.20 1.66 0.37
N PRO A 160 9.69 0.72 -0.45
CA PRO A 160 9.71 -0.71 -0.10
C PRO A 160 11.14 -1.28 0.01
N SER A 161 12.10 -0.72 -0.73
CA SER A 161 13.50 -1.21 -0.75
C SER A 161 14.31 -0.83 0.48
N ILE A 162 13.81 0.11 1.29
CA ILE A 162 14.48 0.60 2.51
C ILE A 162 13.68 0.31 3.79
N GLU A 163 12.56 -0.41 3.67
CA GLU A 163 11.64 -0.64 4.78
C GLU A 163 12.30 -1.43 5.93
N THR A 164 13.10 -2.43 5.60
CA THR A 164 13.82 -3.24 6.61
C THR A 164 14.87 -2.40 7.36
N GLU A 165 15.59 -1.53 6.65
CA GLU A 165 16.56 -0.64 7.27
C GLU A 165 15.89 0.42 8.17
N TRP A 166 14.74 0.95 7.77
CA TRP A 166 13.93 1.87 8.59
C TRP A 166 13.39 1.20 9.85
N GLU A 167 12.92 -0.05 9.75
CA GLU A 167 12.48 -0.80 10.93
C GLU A 167 13.61 -0.95 11.96
N ALA A 168 14.84 -1.21 11.50
CA ALA A 168 16.01 -1.23 12.37
C ALA A 168 16.35 0.16 12.96
N VAL A 169 16.10 1.25 12.23
CA VAL A 169 16.26 2.62 12.78
C VAL A 169 15.24 2.85 13.91
N HIS A 170 13.98 2.46 13.72
CA HIS A 170 12.95 2.62 14.75
C HIS A 170 13.23 1.80 16.01
N GLN A 171 13.68 0.56 15.85
CA GLN A 171 14.08 -0.31 16.96
C GLN A 171 15.22 0.32 17.78
N GLU A 172 16.24 0.82 17.10
CA GLU A 172 17.39 1.44 17.75
C GLU A 172 17.00 2.76 18.45
N LEU A 173 16.22 3.60 17.76
CA LEU A 173 15.70 4.86 18.28
C LEU A 173 14.95 4.65 19.60
N ALA A 174 14.05 3.66 19.67
CA ALA A 174 13.28 3.35 20.88
C ALA A 174 14.17 3.07 22.10
N SER A 175 15.40 2.56 21.91
CA SER A 175 16.33 2.28 23.01
C SER A 175 17.17 3.49 23.45
N ILE A 176 17.23 4.56 22.66
CA ILE A 176 18.12 5.71 22.92
C ILE A 176 17.42 7.07 22.94
N ILE A 177 16.12 7.13 22.63
CA ILE A 177 15.33 8.37 22.45
C ILE A 177 15.30 9.28 23.68
N ASP A 178 15.43 8.73 24.89
CA ASP A 178 15.47 9.49 26.15
C ASP A 178 16.88 9.94 26.55
N GLY A 179 17.91 9.52 25.80
CA GLY A 179 19.30 9.88 26.03
C GLY A 179 19.79 11.07 25.18
N PRO A 180 21.07 11.44 25.30
CA PRO A 180 21.65 12.52 24.50
C PRO A 180 21.75 12.15 23.00
N PRO A 181 21.37 13.05 22.08
CA PRO A 181 21.35 12.80 20.64
C PRO A 181 22.75 12.82 19.98
N ASP A 182 23.79 13.14 20.73
CA ASP A 182 25.16 13.29 20.23
C ASP A 182 26.10 12.16 20.66
N THR A 183 25.60 11.12 21.36
CA THR A 183 26.40 9.95 21.74
C THR A 183 26.97 9.22 20.50
N PRO A 184 28.05 8.43 20.63
CA PRO A 184 28.57 7.63 19.51
C PRO A 184 27.49 6.75 18.85
N ARG A 185 26.62 6.16 19.67
CA ARG A 185 25.48 5.33 19.22
C ARG A 185 24.44 6.16 18.46
N ALA A 186 24.05 7.33 18.99
CA ALA A 186 23.14 8.24 18.32
C ALA A 186 23.70 8.77 16.99
N ARG A 187 24.99 9.11 16.92
CA ARG A 187 25.63 9.57 15.66
C ARG A 187 25.66 8.47 14.59
N LEU A 188 25.89 7.21 14.96
CA LEU A 188 25.80 6.09 14.02
C LEU A 188 24.37 5.90 13.50
N LEU A 189 23.36 6.01 14.38
CA LEU A 189 21.96 6.01 13.97
C LEU A 189 21.67 7.17 13.00
N GLY A 190 22.15 8.38 13.32
CA GLY A 190 22.05 9.56 12.47
C GLY A 190 22.68 9.35 11.10
N ALA A 191 23.88 8.78 11.02
CA ALA A 191 24.53 8.46 9.74
C ALA A 191 23.65 7.54 8.86
N LYS A 192 23.12 6.47 9.46
CA LYS A 192 22.20 5.55 8.77
C LYS A 192 20.92 6.24 8.32
N THR A 193 20.30 7.07 9.17
CA THR A 193 19.10 7.83 8.81
C THR A 193 19.37 8.80 7.65
N ALA A 194 20.49 9.50 7.66
CA ALA A 194 20.87 10.41 6.57
C ALA A 194 21.05 9.66 5.24
N GLU A 195 21.66 8.48 5.26
CA GLU A 195 21.80 7.62 4.09
C GLU A 195 20.44 7.17 3.54
N LEU A 196 19.53 6.70 4.40
CA LEU A 196 18.19 6.28 4.00
C LEU A 196 17.37 7.44 3.44
N ILE A 197 17.43 8.62 4.05
CA ILE A 197 16.78 9.83 3.52
C ILE A 197 17.41 10.20 2.16
N ASN A 198 18.73 10.08 2.01
CA ASN A 198 19.38 10.37 0.73
C ASN A 198 18.93 9.40 -0.38
N ARG A 199 18.85 8.10 -0.09
CA ARG A 199 18.33 7.08 -1.02
C ARG A 199 16.87 7.35 -1.37
N LEU A 200 16.03 7.65 -0.37
CA LEU A 200 14.61 7.95 -0.56
C LEU A 200 14.39 9.20 -1.43
N THR A 201 15.23 10.22 -1.24
CA THR A 201 15.10 11.51 -1.93
C THR A 201 15.91 11.61 -3.21
N GLY A 202 16.77 10.64 -3.51
CA GLY A 202 17.75 10.73 -4.60
C GLY A 202 18.73 11.90 -4.44
N GLY A 203 18.84 12.47 -3.24
CA GLY A 203 19.59 13.71 -2.99
C GLY A 203 18.92 15.00 -3.47
N ASP A 204 17.71 14.94 -4.03
CA ASP A 204 16.98 16.11 -4.52
C ASP A 204 16.57 17.03 -3.35
N PRO A 205 17.04 18.30 -3.33
CA PRO A 205 16.65 19.27 -2.31
C PRO A 205 15.14 19.53 -2.24
N ALA A 206 14.46 19.59 -3.39
CA ALA A 206 13.01 19.83 -3.43
C ALA A 206 12.25 18.65 -2.82
N MET A 207 12.70 17.42 -3.09
CA MET A 207 12.16 16.22 -2.46
C MET A 207 12.41 16.19 -0.95
N ARG A 208 13.60 16.61 -0.49
CA ARG A 208 13.91 16.70 0.94
C ARG A 208 12.99 17.72 1.65
N THR A 209 12.77 18.89 1.05
CA THR A 209 11.84 19.89 1.59
C THR A 209 10.41 19.36 1.65
N ALA A 210 9.94 18.71 0.58
CA ALA A 210 8.61 18.08 0.56
C ALA A 210 8.46 17.00 1.65
N LEU A 211 9.49 16.17 1.85
CA LEU A 211 9.52 15.16 2.91
C LEU A 211 9.44 15.82 4.29
N THR A 212 10.21 16.87 4.55
CA THR A 212 10.15 17.62 5.82
C THR A 212 8.74 18.17 6.07
N HIS A 213 8.11 18.80 5.07
CA HIS A 213 6.76 19.31 5.20
C HIS A 213 5.74 18.20 5.45
N PHE A 214 5.88 17.03 4.81
CA PHE A 214 5.00 15.89 5.04
C PHE A 214 4.99 15.46 6.51
N TRP A 215 6.17 15.30 7.12
CA TRP A 215 6.28 14.92 8.53
C TRP A 215 5.73 16.01 9.47
N GLN A 216 6.10 17.27 9.26
CA GLN A 216 5.63 18.39 10.07
C GLN A 216 4.09 18.51 10.07
N ASN A 217 3.48 18.47 8.88
CA ASN A 217 2.03 18.52 8.75
C ASN A 217 1.36 17.26 9.31
N GLY A 218 2.01 16.10 9.19
CA GLY A 218 1.50 14.85 9.77
C GLY A 218 1.45 14.87 11.30
N PHE A 219 2.49 15.42 11.96
CA PHE A 219 2.50 15.58 13.42
C PHE A 219 1.47 16.61 13.90
N SER A 220 1.20 17.64 13.09
CA SER A 220 0.27 18.71 13.46
C SER A 220 -1.21 18.28 13.44
N ALA A 221 -1.54 17.16 12.79
CA ALA A 221 -2.90 16.66 12.63
C ALA A 221 -3.11 15.37 13.45
N PRO A 222 -3.90 15.38 14.56
CA PRO A 222 -4.02 14.24 15.48
C PRO A 222 -4.47 12.93 14.82
N GLU A 223 -5.35 13.00 13.82
CA GLU A 223 -5.84 11.86 13.04
C GLU A 223 -4.75 11.25 12.15
N ILE A 224 -3.80 12.06 11.68
CA ILE A 224 -2.66 11.63 10.88
C ILE A 224 -1.53 11.14 11.78
N ALA A 225 -1.27 11.82 12.90
CA ALA A 225 -0.19 11.49 13.82
C ALA A 225 -0.25 10.04 14.32
N ARG A 226 -1.46 9.49 14.57
CA ARG A 226 -1.66 8.07 14.95
C ARG A 226 -1.30 7.07 13.84
N SER A 227 -1.14 7.56 12.61
CA SER A 227 -0.78 6.76 11.44
C SER A 227 0.71 6.84 11.12
N LEU A 228 1.49 7.61 11.88
CA LEU A 228 2.94 7.77 11.69
C LEU A 228 3.72 6.76 12.54
N PRO A 229 4.89 6.29 12.07
CA PRO A 229 5.70 5.28 12.76
C PRO A 229 6.42 5.78 14.03
N MET A 230 6.46 7.10 14.21
CA MET A 230 7.12 7.75 15.33
C MET A 230 6.37 9.04 15.65
N ASP A 231 6.62 9.57 16.84
CA ASP A 231 6.14 10.89 17.24
C ASP A 231 7.13 12.00 16.82
N GLU A 232 6.75 13.24 17.10
CA GLU A 232 7.58 14.40 16.80
C GLU A 232 8.92 14.35 17.54
N LYS A 233 8.95 13.85 18.78
CA LYS A 233 10.17 13.70 19.59
C LYS A 233 11.18 12.78 18.89
N GLY A 234 10.73 11.62 18.39
CA GLY A 234 11.58 10.69 17.65
C GLY A 234 12.14 11.32 16.38
N TRP A 235 11.32 12.06 15.63
CA TRP A 235 11.77 12.76 14.43
C TRP A 235 12.81 13.84 14.73
N GLN A 236 12.60 14.64 15.77
CA GLN A 236 13.55 15.66 16.23
C GLN A 236 14.87 15.04 16.69
N PHE A 237 14.82 13.93 17.44
CA PHE A 237 16.01 13.19 17.88
C PHE A 237 16.86 12.75 16.67
N LEU A 238 16.24 12.13 15.66
CA LEU A 238 16.94 11.71 14.45
C LEU A 238 17.56 12.91 13.71
N GLY A 239 16.86 14.04 13.65
CA GLY A 239 17.37 15.30 13.11
C GLY A 239 18.65 15.77 13.81
N GLN A 240 18.65 15.77 15.14
CA GLN A 240 19.79 16.16 15.95
C GLN A 240 20.97 15.18 15.83
N ALA A 241 20.68 13.88 15.79
CA ALA A 241 21.67 12.82 15.59
C ALA A 241 22.38 12.92 14.23
N MET A 242 21.62 13.18 13.15
CA MET A 242 22.18 13.45 11.82
C MET A 242 23.10 14.67 11.83
N ALA A 243 22.67 15.78 12.46
CA ALA A 243 23.48 16.99 12.58
C ALA A 243 24.76 16.77 13.41
N ALA A 244 24.67 15.99 14.50
CA ALA A 244 25.82 15.64 15.32
C ALA A 244 26.84 14.79 14.54
N HIS A 245 26.39 13.84 13.73
CA HIS A 245 27.27 13.07 12.83
C HIS A 245 27.96 13.98 11.80
N ALA A 246 27.21 14.84 11.12
CA ALA A 246 27.76 15.76 10.12
C ALA A 246 28.81 16.73 10.70
N ARG A 247 28.65 17.16 11.96
CA ARG A 247 29.67 17.97 12.66
C ARG A 247 30.93 17.16 12.97
N ALA A 248 30.78 15.91 13.39
CA ALA A 248 31.91 15.05 13.73
C ALA A 248 32.77 14.69 12.50
N GLU A 249 32.16 14.50 11.33
CA GLU A 249 32.89 14.25 10.08
C GLU A 249 33.68 15.47 9.58
N LYS A 250 33.16 16.69 9.80
CA LYS A 250 33.87 17.94 9.44
C LYS A 250 35.06 18.27 10.35
N ALA A 251 35.16 17.63 11.52
CA ALA A 251 36.21 17.85 12.49
C ALA A 251 37.38 16.85 12.36
N ARG A 252 37.28 15.91 11.41
CA ARG A 252 38.32 14.94 11.03
C ARG A 252 39.10 15.45 9.82
#